data_AF-A0A3R7ADK0-F1
#
_entry.id   AF-A0A3R7ADK0-F1
#
_cell.length_a   1.000
_cell.length_b   1.000
_cell.length_c   1.000
_cell.angle_alpha   90.00
_cell.angle_beta   90.00
_cell.angle_gamma   90.00
#
_symmetry.space_group_name_H-M   'P 1'
#
loop_
_entity.id
_entity.type
_entity.pdbx_description
1 polymer ?
#
loop_
_entity_poly.entity_id
_entity_poly.type
_entity_poly.pdbx_seq_one_letter_code
_entity_poly.pdbx_strand_id
1 'polypeptide(L)'
;QSEGKEWVRSALWGLLLLVGAYVVLNTVNPGLVKLRLAGLAPIPEAVITGGTGGVGGGYGTRPCFPASTGPASIDTLRNSCFRDRAEEASAIAMAESGGNPFIPSGVDKCQPGGEPVSWGLFQINLSANGVGGLHCQSAFDRTYTQNNHNCTIVNRPLYDQCVAAAKDPQKNIAAACQIYNAAGGWRPWGANRVCGF
;
A
#
# COMPACT_ATOMS: atom_id res chain seq x y z
N GLN A 1 -5.64 -4.56 -56.56
CA GLN A 1 -4.88 -3.32 -56.24
C GLN A 1 -5.60 -2.39 -55.24
N SER A 2 -6.75 -2.76 -54.66
CA SER A 2 -7.48 -1.95 -53.67
C SER A 2 -7.03 -2.18 -52.22
N GLU A 3 -6.60 -3.40 -51.89
CA GLU A 3 -6.28 -3.82 -50.52
C GLU A 3 -5.14 -3.01 -49.89
N GLY A 4 -4.01 -2.83 -50.59
CA GLY A 4 -2.91 -2.00 -50.07
C GLY A 4 -3.29 -0.54 -49.81
N LYS A 5 -4.30 -0.01 -50.52
CA LYS A 5 -4.79 1.37 -50.29
C LYS A 5 -5.64 1.45 -49.02
N GLU A 6 -6.36 0.39 -48.67
CA GLU A 6 -7.15 0.33 -47.42
C GLU A 6 -6.28 0.20 -46.17
N TRP A 7 -5.18 -0.56 -46.28
CA TRP A 7 -4.18 -0.66 -45.22
C TRP A 7 -3.51 0.68 -44.94
N VAL A 8 -3.11 1.40 -46.00
CA VAL A 8 -2.53 2.74 -45.89
C VAL A 8 -3.54 3.73 -45.29
N ARG A 9 -4.81 3.68 -45.70
CA ARG A 9 -5.86 4.55 -45.13
C ARG A 9 -6.09 4.29 -43.65
N SER A 10 -6.07 3.03 -43.22
CA SER A 10 -6.26 2.66 -41.81
C SER A 10 -5.09 3.15 -40.95
N ALA A 11 -3.85 3.03 -41.45
CA ALA A 11 -2.67 3.56 -40.79
C ALA A 11 -2.70 5.09 -40.65
N LEU A 12 -3.17 5.81 -41.69
CA LEU A 12 -3.31 7.25 -41.65
C LEU A 12 -4.35 7.71 -40.61
N TRP A 13 -5.47 6.99 -40.48
CA TRP A 13 -6.45 7.27 -39.43
C TRP A 13 -5.91 7.02 -38.02
N GLY A 14 -5.17 5.92 -37.82
CA GLY A 14 -4.51 5.65 -36.54
C GLY A 14 -3.50 6.73 -36.16
N LEU A 15 -2.70 7.19 -37.13
CA LEU A 15 -1.75 8.28 -36.91
C LEU A 15 -2.46 9.59 -36.57
N LEU A 16 -3.56 9.91 -37.26
CA LEU A 16 -4.36 11.10 -37.00
C LEU A 16 -4.98 11.08 -35.59
N LEU A 17 -5.48 9.93 -35.15
CA LEU A 17 -5.99 9.75 -33.78
C LEU A 17 -4.88 9.94 -32.73
N LEU A 18 -3.68 9.41 -32.98
CA LEU A 18 -2.55 9.56 -32.07
C LEU A 18 -2.11 11.03 -31.96
N VAL A 19 -2.02 11.74 -33.08
CA VAL A 19 -1.71 13.18 -33.10
C VAL A 19 -2.81 13.98 -32.41
N GLY A 20 -4.09 13.65 -32.64
CA GLY A 20 -5.22 14.29 -31.97
C GLY A 20 -5.18 14.12 -30.45
N ALA A 21 -4.93 12.89 -29.97
CA ALA A 21 -4.77 12.61 -28.55
C ALA A 21 -3.58 13.40 -27.95
N TYR A 22 -2.44 13.44 -28.65
CA TYR A 22 -1.27 14.22 -28.22
C TYR A 22 -1.58 15.71 -28.07
N VAL A 23 -2.27 16.32 -29.05
CA VAL A 23 -2.62 17.75 -29.01
C VAL A 23 -3.57 18.07 -27.86
N VAL A 24 -4.58 17.22 -27.62
CA VAL A 24 -5.50 17.38 -26.48
C VAL A 24 -4.74 17.28 -25.16
N LEU A 25 -3.92 16.24 -24.97
CA LEU A 25 -3.11 16.08 -23.75
C LEU A 25 -2.15 17.25 -23.55
N ASN A 26 -1.47 17.71 -24.60
CA ASN A 26 -0.53 18.83 -24.52
C ASN A 26 -1.21 20.18 -24.27
N THR A 27 -2.46 20.37 -24.68
CA THR A 27 -3.24 21.60 -24.44
C THR A 27 -3.83 21.64 -23.04
N VAL A 28 -4.39 20.52 -22.56
CA VAL A 28 -5.03 20.43 -21.23
C VAL A 28 -3.99 20.30 -20.12
N ASN A 29 -2.97 19.47 -20.31
CA ASN A 29 -1.92 19.24 -19.33
C ASN A 29 -0.58 18.91 -20.01
N PRO A 30 0.22 19.93 -20.38
CA PRO A 30 1.53 19.71 -20.99
C PRO A 30 2.52 18.97 -20.07
N GLY A 31 2.19 18.82 -18.79
CA GLY A 31 2.97 18.02 -17.83
C GLY A 31 2.86 16.51 -18.04
N LEU A 32 1.82 16.00 -18.70
CA LEU A 32 1.64 14.56 -18.97
C LEU A 32 2.45 14.07 -20.17
N VAL A 33 2.77 14.95 -21.12
CA VAL A 33 3.59 14.64 -22.31
C VAL A 33 5.07 14.97 -22.11
N LYS A 34 5.40 15.78 -21.10
CA LYS A 34 6.77 16.06 -20.70
C LYS A 34 7.20 14.99 -19.68
N LEU A 35 7.79 13.91 -20.17
CA LEU A 35 8.51 12.93 -19.33
C LEU A 35 9.65 13.64 -18.59
N ARG A 36 9.36 14.15 -17.39
CA ARG A 36 10.38 14.67 -16.49
C ARG A 36 11.07 13.49 -15.83
N LEU A 37 12.18 13.02 -16.40
CA LEU A 37 13.18 12.23 -15.66
C LEU A 37 13.98 13.16 -14.73
N ALA A 38 13.29 13.89 -13.86
CA ALA A 38 13.94 14.78 -12.92
C ALA A 38 14.66 13.95 -11.84
N GLY A 39 15.99 13.90 -11.92
CA GLY A 39 16.84 13.56 -10.77
C GLY A 39 17.37 12.12 -10.69
N LEU A 40 17.71 11.47 -11.80
CA LEU A 40 18.63 10.33 -11.72
C LEU A 40 20.06 10.88 -11.61
N ALA A 41 20.54 11.03 -10.38
CA ALA A 41 21.95 11.34 -10.13
C ALA A 41 22.83 10.18 -10.64
N PRO A 42 23.96 10.47 -11.30
CA PRO A 42 24.94 9.43 -11.62
C PRO A 42 25.46 8.82 -10.31
N ILE A 43 25.38 7.49 -10.21
CA ILE A 43 25.84 6.71 -9.06
C ILE A 43 27.39 6.77 -9.03
N PRO A 44 28.03 7.32 -7.98
CA PRO A 44 29.47 7.20 -7.83
C PRO A 44 29.84 5.74 -7.59
N GLU A 45 30.89 5.27 -8.27
CA GLU A 45 31.47 3.94 -8.05
C GLU A 45 31.85 3.78 -6.57
N ALA A 46 31.33 2.74 -5.94
CA ALA A 46 31.44 2.54 -4.50
C ALA A 46 32.88 2.16 -4.11
N VAL A 47 33.58 3.07 -3.44
CA VAL A 47 34.70 2.74 -2.55
C VAL A 47 34.11 2.03 -1.32
N ILE A 48 34.33 0.71 -1.24
CA ILE A 48 33.97 -0.11 -0.09
C ILE A 48 34.78 0.36 1.11
N THR A 49 34.16 1.10 2.03
CA THR A 49 34.68 1.28 3.40
C THR A 49 33.51 1.12 4.38
N GLY A 50 33.72 0.25 5.37
CA GLY A 50 32.66 -0.40 6.16
C GLY A 50 31.75 0.54 6.96
N GLY A 51 30.49 0.14 7.01
CA GLY A 51 29.41 0.78 7.77
C GLY A 51 28.07 0.35 7.18
N THR A 52 27.56 -0.81 7.61
CA THR A 52 26.41 -1.48 7.00
C THR A 52 25.10 -0.75 7.26
N GLY A 53 24.76 0.16 6.33
CA GLY A 53 23.42 0.67 6.03
C GLY A 53 23.17 0.48 4.53
N GLY A 54 22.08 -0.21 4.18
CA GLY A 54 21.89 -0.83 2.86
C GLY A 54 21.44 0.09 1.73
N VAL A 55 21.47 -0.48 0.52
CA VAL A 55 20.64 -0.08 -0.63
C VAL A 55 20.49 -1.25 -1.58
N GLY A 56 19.26 -1.54 -2.03
CA GLY A 56 19.03 -2.31 -3.26
C GLY A 56 17.96 -3.39 -3.21
N GLY A 57 16.71 -2.99 -3.44
CA GLY A 57 15.77 -3.68 -4.34
C GLY A 57 15.55 -5.18 -4.15
N GLY A 58 14.53 -5.52 -3.38
CA GLY A 58 13.82 -6.79 -3.49
C GLY A 58 12.57 -6.76 -2.62
N TYR A 59 11.39 -6.88 -3.23
CA TYR A 59 10.19 -7.36 -2.53
C TYR A 59 10.43 -8.84 -2.16
N GLY A 60 11.37 -9.07 -1.23
CA GLY A 60 12.03 -10.36 -1.00
C GLY A 60 12.62 -10.44 0.40
N THR A 61 11.76 -10.90 1.32
CA THR A 61 12.09 -11.85 2.39
C THR A 61 13.26 -11.54 3.32
N ARG A 62 13.22 -10.41 4.04
CA ARG A 62 13.69 -10.45 5.43
C ARG A 62 12.59 -9.85 6.31
N PRO A 63 11.92 -10.64 7.16
CA PRO A 63 10.91 -10.11 8.06
C PRO A 63 11.55 -9.03 8.94
N CYS A 64 10.80 -7.95 9.19
CA CYS A 64 11.18 -6.90 10.14
C CYS A 64 12.35 -5.98 9.70
N PHE A 65 12.63 -5.88 8.41
CA PHE A 65 13.57 -4.88 7.88
C PHE A 65 12.82 -3.59 7.51
N PRO A 66 13.22 -2.43 8.07
CA PRO A 66 12.63 -1.14 7.70
C PRO A 66 12.77 -0.84 6.21
N ALA A 67 11.73 -0.25 5.63
CA ALA A 67 11.77 0.30 4.28
C ALA A 67 12.52 1.64 4.25
N SER A 68 13.34 1.83 3.21
CA SER A 68 13.97 3.11 2.92
C SER A 68 13.10 4.04 2.06
N THR A 69 12.11 3.49 1.35
CA THR A 69 11.26 4.27 0.42
C THR A 69 9.79 3.83 0.48
N GLY A 70 8.91 4.65 -0.10
CA GLY A 70 7.49 4.37 -0.18
C GLY A 70 6.72 4.64 1.12
N PRO A 71 5.44 4.22 1.18
CA PRO A 71 4.54 4.62 2.26
C PRO A 71 4.90 4.02 3.64
N ALA A 72 5.64 2.91 3.65
CA ALA A 72 6.15 2.30 4.87
C ALA A 72 7.57 2.78 5.24
N SER A 73 8.14 3.76 4.54
CA SER A 73 9.51 4.21 4.81
C SER A 73 9.66 4.80 6.21
N ILE A 74 10.87 4.71 6.75
CA ILE A 74 11.23 5.37 8.01
C ILE A 74 10.87 6.86 7.96
N ASP A 75 11.17 7.56 6.87
CA ASP A 75 10.88 8.99 6.73
C ASP A 75 9.36 9.28 6.76
N THR A 76 8.56 8.46 6.08
CA THR A 76 7.10 8.62 6.10
C THR A 76 6.56 8.41 7.51
N LEU A 77 7.02 7.37 8.20
CA LEU A 77 6.54 7.00 9.52
C LEU A 77 7.09 7.91 10.63
N ARG A 78 8.27 8.49 10.45
CA ARG A 78 8.84 9.50 11.37
C ARG A 78 8.01 10.78 11.37
N ASN A 79 7.40 11.11 10.24
CA ASN A 79 6.46 12.22 10.10
C ASN A 79 5.02 11.89 10.55
N SER A 80 4.79 10.73 11.17
CA SER A 80 3.50 10.32 11.73
C SER A 80 3.50 10.33 13.26
N CYS A 81 2.54 9.66 13.91
CA CYS A 81 2.58 9.49 15.37
C CYS A 81 3.79 8.68 15.85
N PHE A 82 4.37 7.83 14.99
CA PHE A 82 5.40 6.89 15.40
C PHE A 82 6.70 7.59 15.76
N ARG A 83 7.04 8.73 15.15
CA ARG A 83 8.20 9.58 15.51
C ARG A 83 9.48 8.75 15.72
N ASP A 84 9.91 8.60 16.97
CA ASP A 84 11.14 7.88 17.36
C ASP A 84 11.01 6.35 17.18
N ARG A 85 9.79 5.85 17.02
CA ARG A 85 9.44 4.45 16.70
C ARG A 85 9.29 4.19 15.20
N ALA A 86 9.69 5.12 14.34
CA ALA A 86 9.52 4.99 12.90
C ALA A 86 10.21 3.76 12.31
N GLU A 87 11.38 3.38 12.84
CA GLU A 87 12.10 2.18 12.39
C GLU A 87 11.32 0.90 12.72
N GLU A 88 10.82 0.78 13.95
CA GLU A 88 9.98 -0.34 14.39
C GLU A 88 8.68 -0.41 13.56
N ALA A 89 8.02 0.74 13.39
CA ALA A 89 6.79 0.83 12.60
C ALA A 89 7.02 0.42 11.15
N SER A 90 8.16 0.81 10.57
CA SER A 90 8.55 0.45 9.22
C SER A 90 8.78 -1.05 9.09
N ALA A 91 9.52 -1.63 10.04
CA ALA A 91 9.74 -3.07 10.11
C ALA A 91 8.43 -3.87 10.25
N ILE A 92 7.49 -3.41 11.08
CA ILE A 92 6.17 -4.03 11.23
C ILE A 92 5.37 -3.95 9.93
N ALA A 93 5.25 -2.77 9.31
CA ALA A 93 4.53 -2.63 8.03
C ALA A 93 5.15 -3.48 6.91
N MET A 94 6.48 -3.62 6.89
CA MET A 94 7.18 -4.50 5.96
C MET A 94 6.91 -5.98 6.23
N ALA A 95 6.83 -6.39 7.50
CA ALA A 95 6.49 -7.76 7.87
C ALA A 95 5.02 -8.11 7.60
N GLU A 96 4.11 -7.14 7.76
CA GLU A 96 2.67 -7.33 7.60
C GLU A 96 2.24 -7.34 6.12
N SER A 97 2.75 -6.40 5.31
CA SER A 97 2.30 -6.28 3.90
C SER A 97 3.42 -6.11 2.88
N GLY A 98 4.68 -6.23 3.29
CA GLY A 98 5.81 -5.84 2.43
C GLY A 98 5.81 -4.34 2.09
N GLY A 99 5.18 -3.52 2.93
CA GLY A 99 5.04 -2.07 2.70
C GLY A 99 4.06 -1.70 1.59
N ASN A 100 3.22 -2.64 1.14
CA ASN A 100 2.21 -2.40 0.12
C ASN A 100 0.84 -2.06 0.76
N PRO A 101 0.26 -0.87 0.51
CA PRO A 101 -1.02 -0.48 1.09
C PRO A 101 -2.22 -1.15 0.41
N PHE A 102 -2.05 -1.84 -0.71
CA PHE A 102 -3.16 -2.39 -1.49
C PHE A 102 -3.43 -3.87 -1.23
N ILE A 103 -2.61 -4.52 -0.41
CA ILE A 103 -2.67 -5.97 -0.20
C ILE A 103 -3.75 -6.33 0.84
N PRO A 104 -4.71 -7.21 0.49
CA PRO A 104 -5.52 -7.92 1.47
C PRO A 104 -4.73 -9.01 2.17
N SER A 105 -5.14 -9.36 3.40
CA SER A 105 -4.63 -10.56 4.02
C SER A 105 -5.02 -11.83 3.24
N GLY A 106 -4.02 -12.68 2.99
CA GLY A 106 -4.24 -14.00 2.39
C GLY A 106 -4.84 -15.02 3.38
N VAL A 107 -4.67 -14.77 4.68
CA VAL A 107 -4.99 -15.70 5.78
C VAL A 107 -6.15 -15.22 6.66
N ASP A 108 -6.29 -13.91 6.88
CA ASP A 108 -7.35 -13.35 7.70
C ASP A 108 -8.62 -13.17 6.90
N LYS A 109 -9.39 -14.25 6.79
CA LYS A 109 -10.62 -14.28 6.00
C LYS A 109 -11.80 -14.71 6.86
N CYS A 110 -12.89 -13.98 6.71
CA CYS A 110 -14.17 -14.37 7.26
C CYS A 110 -14.61 -15.72 6.68
N GLN A 111 -15.26 -16.56 7.50
CA GLN A 111 -15.88 -17.80 7.08
C GLN A 111 -17.38 -17.76 7.36
N PRO A 112 -18.23 -18.21 6.42
CA PRO A 112 -17.88 -18.93 5.19
C PRO A 112 -17.59 -18.04 3.96
N GLY A 113 -17.75 -16.72 4.04
CA GLY A 113 -17.74 -15.83 2.86
C GLY A 113 -16.38 -15.64 2.18
N GLY A 114 -15.28 -15.86 2.89
CA GLY A 114 -13.91 -15.78 2.37
C GLY A 114 -13.35 -14.37 2.22
N GLU A 115 -14.10 -13.34 2.65
CA GLU A 115 -13.65 -11.96 2.50
C GLU A 115 -12.50 -11.60 3.46
N PRO A 116 -11.45 -10.90 2.98
CA PRO A 116 -10.34 -10.48 3.82
C PRO A 116 -10.76 -9.47 4.89
N VAL A 117 -10.33 -9.67 6.12
CA VAL A 117 -10.66 -8.79 7.25
C VAL A 117 -9.55 -7.77 7.52
N SER A 118 -8.31 -8.14 7.21
CA SER A 118 -7.13 -7.30 7.43
C SER A 118 -6.65 -6.68 6.12
N TRP A 119 -6.38 -5.37 6.13
CA TRP A 119 -6.01 -4.62 4.92
C TRP A 119 -4.92 -3.56 5.18
N GLY A 120 -4.16 -3.27 4.13
CA GLY A 120 -3.24 -2.13 4.07
C GLY A 120 -1.87 -2.38 4.68
N LEU A 121 -1.12 -1.29 4.89
CA LEU A 121 0.29 -1.32 5.33
C LEU A 121 0.48 -2.11 6.63
N PHE A 122 -0.38 -1.86 7.60
CA PHE A 122 -0.31 -2.48 8.92
C PHE A 122 -1.30 -3.64 9.08
N GLN A 123 -1.87 -4.17 7.98
CA GLN A 123 -2.86 -5.24 7.98
C GLN A 123 -3.93 -5.05 9.07
N ILE A 124 -4.60 -3.89 9.03
CA ILE A 124 -5.57 -3.49 10.08
C ILE A 124 -6.80 -4.39 10.00
N ASN A 125 -7.08 -5.13 11.09
CA ASN A 125 -8.30 -5.91 11.24
C ASN A 125 -9.52 -4.98 11.35
N LEU A 126 -10.30 -4.90 10.26
CA LEU A 126 -11.45 -4.00 10.10
C LEU A 126 -12.66 -4.41 10.97
N SER A 127 -12.74 -5.67 11.39
CA SER A 127 -13.81 -6.14 12.28
C SER A 127 -13.59 -5.77 13.76
N ALA A 128 -12.40 -5.28 14.10
CA ALA A 128 -12.02 -4.85 15.44
C ALA A 128 -11.77 -3.33 15.52
N ASN A 129 -11.39 -2.69 14.41
CA ASN A 129 -10.87 -1.32 14.42
C ASN A 129 -11.53 -0.46 13.34
N GLY A 130 -11.70 0.84 13.63
CA GLY A 130 -12.09 1.84 12.65
C GLY A 130 -10.91 2.35 11.84
N VAL A 131 -11.18 2.86 10.64
CA VAL A 131 -10.16 3.45 9.75
C VAL A 131 -10.71 4.72 9.10
N GLY A 132 -9.92 5.80 9.11
CA GLY A 132 -10.33 7.05 8.45
C GLY A 132 -11.62 7.68 8.99
N GLY A 133 -11.93 7.48 10.28
CA GLY A 133 -13.15 7.94 10.92
C GLY A 133 -14.38 7.04 10.70
N LEU A 134 -14.23 5.93 9.98
CA LEU A 134 -15.30 4.96 9.76
C LEU A 134 -15.35 3.92 10.90
N HIS A 135 -16.56 3.59 11.37
CA HIS A 135 -16.78 2.53 12.35
C HIS A 135 -16.88 1.15 11.67
N CYS A 136 -15.73 0.65 11.19
CA CYS A 136 -15.65 -0.54 10.35
C CYS A 136 -16.16 -1.83 11.01
N GLN A 137 -16.18 -1.88 12.34
CA GLN A 137 -16.69 -3.01 13.11
C GLN A 137 -18.16 -3.31 12.77
N SER A 138 -18.98 -2.28 12.51
CA SER A 138 -20.38 -2.44 12.12
C SER A 138 -20.58 -3.01 10.72
N ALA A 139 -19.51 -3.20 9.95
CA ALA A 139 -19.58 -3.92 8.69
C ALA A 139 -19.68 -5.44 8.87
N PHE A 140 -19.37 -5.95 10.06
CA PHE A 140 -19.30 -7.36 10.38
C PHE A 140 -20.36 -7.74 11.43
N ASP A 141 -20.84 -8.98 11.41
CA ASP A 141 -21.72 -9.51 12.47
C ASP A 141 -20.98 -9.73 13.79
N ARG A 142 -19.66 -9.98 13.72
CA ARG A 142 -18.77 -10.16 14.87
C ARG A 142 -17.32 -9.89 14.50
N THR A 143 -16.49 -9.74 15.52
CA THR A 143 -15.05 -9.56 15.36
C THR A 143 -14.35 -10.87 14.98
N TYR A 144 -13.53 -10.81 13.92
CA TYR A 144 -12.56 -11.83 13.55
C TYR A 144 -11.42 -11.89 14.56
N THR A 145 -11.06 -13.10 14.97
CA THR A 145 -9.91 -13.36 15.86
C THR A 145 -9.15 -14.59 15.38
N GLN A 146 -7.93 -14.83 15.89
CA GLN A 146 -7.14 -16.02 15.53
C GLN A 146 -7.88 -17.35 15.79
N ASN A 147 -8.78 -17.38 16.78
CA ASN A 147 -9.53 -18.59 17.17
C ASN A 147 -10.97 -18.62 16.65
N ASN A 148 -11.44 -17.53 16.02
CA ASN A 148 -12.80 -17.42 15.53
C ASN A 148 -12.81 -16.68 14.19
N HIS A 149 -12.95 -17.45 13.12
CA HIS A 149 -13.00 -16.94 11.75
C HIS A 149 -14.43 -16.75 11.26
N ASN A 150 -15.44 -17.09 12.08
CA ASN A 150 -16.86 -17.11 11.71
C ASN A 150 -17.48 -15.71 11.70
N CYS A 151 -16.81 -14.73 11.11
CA CYS A 151 -17.40 -13.43 10.79
C CYS A 151 -18.04 -13.46 9.41
N THR A 152 -19.01 -12.59 9.19
CA THR A 152 -19.64 -12.34 7.91
C THR A 152 -19.85 -10.84 7.72
N ILE A 153 -19.80 -10.37 6.48
CA ILE A 153 -20.07 -8.97 6.15
C ILE A 153 -21.58 -8.76 6.14
N VAL A 154 -22.08 -7.97 7.10
CA VAL A 154 -23.51 -7.61 7.20
C VAL A 154 -23.83 -6.27 6.56
N ASN A 155 -22.81 -5.42 6.34
CA ASN A 155 -22.96 -4.15 5.64
C ASN A 155 -21.83 -3.98 4.61
N ARG A 156 -22.11 -4.47 3.40
CA ARG A 156 -21.15 -4.47 2.29
C ARG A 156 -20.70 -3.07 1.86
N PRO A 157 -21.59 -2.06 1.71
CA PRO A 157 -21.15 -0.70 1.41
C PRO A 157 -20.17 -0.12 2.42
N LEU A 158 -20.39 -0.34 3.73
CA LEU A 158 -19.48 0.12 4.78
C LEU A 158 -18.15 -0.64 4.73
N TYR A 159 -18.20 -1.96 4.52
CA TYR A 159 -16.98 -2.76 4.32
C TYR A 159 -16.12 -2.20 3.17
N ASP A 160 -16.72 -1.94 2.00
CA ASP A 160 -16.00 -1.42 0.84
C ASP A 160 -15.39 -0.04 1.12
N GLN A 161 -16.10 0.84 1.85
CA GLN A 161 -15.56 2.13 2.31
C GLN A 161 -14.37 1.96 3.26
N CYS A 162 -14.45 1.01 4.20
CA CYS A 162 -13.38 0.69 5.12
C CYS A 162 -12.16 0.10 4.42
N VAL A 163 -12.36 -0.76 3.42
CA VAL A 163 -11.28 -1.28 2.57
C VAL A 163 -10.61 -0.15 1.80
N ALA A 164 -11.39 0.75 1.19
CA ALA A 164 -10.84 1.91 0.49
C ALA A 164 -10.05 2.83 1.43
N ALA A 165 -10.56 3.07 2.65
CA ALA A 165 -9.86 3.85 3.67
C ALA A 165 -8.59 3.14 4.18
N ALA A 166 -8.59 1.82 4.31
CA ALA A 166 -7.41 1.05 4.73
C ALA A 166 -6.32 0.97 3.65
N LYS A 167 -6.70 1.13 2.38
CA LYS A 167 -5.75 1.23 1.26
C LYS A 167 -5.10 2.61 1.13
N ASP A 168 -5.65 3.62 1.78
CA ASP A 168 -5.02 4.94 1.89
C ASP A 168 -3.91 4.88 2.95
N PRO A 169 -2.63 5.13 2.59
CA PRO A 169 -1.54 5.03 3.53
C PRO A 169 -1.68 5.91 4.77
N GLN A 170 -2.15 7.16 4.61
CA GLN A 170 -2.23 8.10 5.72
C GLN A 170 -3.30 7.66 6.72
N LYS A 171 -4.46 7.22 6.22
CA LYS A 171 -5.54 6.68 7.07
C LYS A 171 -5.14 5.37 7.73
N ASN A 172 -4.43 4.49 7.03
CA ASN A 172 -3.94 3.22 7.58
C ASN A 172 -2.91 3.45 8.69
N ILE A 173 -1.94 4.35 8.47
CA ILE A 173 -0.95 4.76 9.48
C ILE A 173 -1.66 5.38 10.69
N ALA A 174 -2.64 6.26 10.48
CA ALA A 174 -3.40 6.87 11.58
C ALA A 174 -4.19 5.84 12.40
N ALA A 175 -4.76 4.81 11.77
CA ALA A 175 -5.43 3.72 12.47
C ALA A 175 -4.41 2.86 13.26
N ALA A 176 -3.26 2.53 12.66
CA ALA A 176 -2.18 1.81 13.33
C ALA A 176 -1.69 2.58 14.57
N CYS A 177 -1.54 3.90 14.46
CA CYS A 177 -1.22 4.78 15.56
C CYS A 177 -2.20 4.66 16.74
N GLN A 178 -3.50 4.67 16.46
CA GLN A 178 -4.53 4.54 17.49
C GLN A 178 -4.45 3.18 18.19
N ILE A 179 -4.27 2.11 17.41
CA ILE A 179 -4.16 0.74 17.93
C ILE A 179 -2.90 0.58 18.80
N TYR A 180 -1.75 1.08 18.33
CA TYR A 180 -0.48 1.03 19.05
C TYR A 180 -0.59 1.75 20.40
N ASN A 181 -1.13 2.97 20.40
CA ASN A 181 -1.28 3.76 21.62
C ASN A 181 -2.28 3.14 22.59
N ALA A 182 -3.40 2.61 22.09
CA ALA A 182 -4.40 1.94 22.93
C ALA A 182 -3.87 0.65 23.56
N ALA A 183 -3.01 -0.08 22.84
CA ALA A 183 -2.39 -1.31 23.34
C ALA A 183 -1.11 -1.07 24.17
N GLY A 184 -0.55 0.14 24.13
CA GLY A 184 0.73 0.47 24.75
C GLY A 184 1.94 -0.21 24.07
N GLY A 185 1.83 -0.58 22.79
CA GLY A 185 2.92 -1.25 22.06
C GLY A 185 2.48 -2.09 20.86
N TRP A 186 3.40 -2.93 20.36
CA TRP A 186 3.25 -3.72 19.14
C TRP A 186 2.49 -5.04 19.28
N ARG A 187 2.02 -5.38 20.48
CA ARG A 187 1.30 -6.64 20.77
C ARG A 187 0.14 -6.98 19.81
N PRO A 188 -0.63 -6.00 19.27
CA PRO A 188 -1.71 -6.29 18.33
C PRO A 188 -1.25 -6.90 17.00
N TRP A 189 0.01 -6.70 16.61
CA TRP A 189 0.56 -7.20 15.34
C TRP A 189 1.23 -8.55 15.52
N GLY A 190 0.75 -9.54 14.76
CA GLY A 190 1.32 -10.88 14.76
C GLY A 190 2.79 -10.88 14.35
N ALA A 191 3.18 -9.96 13.46
CA ALA A 191 4.56 -9.73 13.05
C ALA A 191 5.50 -9.42 14.21
N ASN A 192 5.03 -8.80 15.30
CA ASN A 192 5.90 -8.44 16.42
C ASN A 192 6.51 -9.66 17.12
N ARG A 193 5.86 -10.83 17.04
CA ARG A 193 6.43 -12.09 17.55
C ARG A 193 7.73 -12.48 16.84
N VAL A 194 7.90 -12.03 15.61
CA VAL A 194 9.11 -12.24 14.80
C VAL A 194 10.07 -11.05 14.96
N CYS A 195 9.56 -9.83 15.04
CA CYS A 195 10.38 -8.62 15.09
C CYS A 195 11.00 -8.32 16.46
N GLY A 196 10.30 -8.65 17.55
CA GLY A 196 10.84 -8.55 18.91
C GLY A 196 10.95 -7.13 19.46
N PHE A 197 10.02 -6.23 19.10
CA PHE A 197 9.94 -4.88 19.64
C PHE A 197 9.03 -4.77 20.88
#